data_AF-A0A653DR68-F1
#
_entry.id   AF-A0A653DR68-F1
#
_cell.length_a   1.000
_cell.length_b   1.000
_cell.length_c   1.000
_cell.angle_alpha   90.00
_cell.angle_beta   90.00
_cell.angle_gamma   90.00
#
_symmetry.space_group_name_H-M   'P 1'
#
loop_
_entity.id
_entity.type
_entity.pdbx_description
1 polymer ?
#
loop_
_entity_poly.entity_id
_entity_poly.type
_entity_poly.pdbx_seq_one_letter_code
_entity_poly.pdbx_strand_id
1 'polypeptide(L)'
;PGGGTGAGGGGGGGAGSGGGPGSFARVGQAVNLAVERFVTVGETIADDHPEVRQGMYEACKEARQAGGAIEHICEVHEEEVLPDRTTLVRASRCLLSAITRVLLLADIVVVKQLLLAKDKVSHSLDRLESVNNFTEFVKAFSQFGGEMVELAHLTGDRQNDLKDERRRAQMAAARQVLERSTMMLLTSSKTCLRHPDCPSARENRDTVFCQMRRAMDLVHYVVKDGVLSNGDGAAPPETESDRGTAYACMRRLMVVLEHTKMAMDPSCQETLPAALEAVLERTQDFTDSAYTSHEHREAILESSERLKSELDHLLGLYANIV
;
A
#
# COMPACT_ATOMS: atom_id res chain seq x y z
N PRO A 1 -9.12 -54.58 -43.94
CA PRO A 1 -9.57 -55.94 -43.56
C PRO A 1 -9.72 -56.04 -42.03
N GLY A 2 -10.94 -56.31 -41.58
CA GLY A 2 -11.37 -56.37 -40.18
C GLY A 2 -11.86 -55.02 -39.67
N GLY A 3 -13.13 -54.79 -39.30
CA GLY A 3 -14.30 -55.65 -39.21
C GLY A 3 -15.21 -55.17 -38.07
N GLY A 4 -16.52 -55.02 -38.34
CA GLY A 4 -17.65 -55.03 -37.37
C GLY A 4 -17.81 -53.81 -36.45
N THR A 5 -18.81 -52.92 -36.62
CA THR A 5 -20.26 -53.02 -36.23
C THR A 5 -20.55 -52.95 -34.73
N GLY A 6 -21.39 -51.99 -34.33
CA GLY A 6 -22.13 -52.06 -33.06
C GLY A 6 -22.58 -50.70 -32.51
N ALA A 7 -23.83 -50.34 -32.79
CA ALA A 7 -24.50 -49.13 -32.33
C ALA A 7 -24.94 -49.18 -30.86
N GLY A 8 -25.23 -48.00 -30.29
CA GLY A 8 -26.34 -47.85 -29.32
C GLY A 8 -26.03 -47.09 -28.04
N GLY A 9 -26.90 -46.12 -27.74
CA GLY A 9 -27.32 -45.85 -26.36
C GLY A 9 -26.81 -44.54 -25.76
N GLY A 10 -27.67 -43.52 -25.77
CA GLY A 10 -27.47 -42.29 -25.03
C GLY A 10 -27.54 -42.45 -23.51
N GLY A 11 -27.07 -41.43 -22.82
CA GLY A 11 -27.17 -41.28 -21.38
C GLY A 11 -26.56 -39.95 -20.97
N GLY A 12 -27.37 -38.90 -20.99
CA GLY A 12 -26.99 -37.60 -20.45
C GLY A 12 -26.72 -37.71 -18.95
N GLY A 13 -25.48 -37.45 -18.55
CA GLY A 13 -25.11 -37.24 -17.16
C GLY A 13 -25.03 -35.74 -16.89
N GLY A 14 -26.13 -35.16 -16.40
CA GLY A 14 -26.12 -33.82 -15.82
C GLY A 14 -25.20 -33.82 -14.61
N ALA A 15 -24.19 -32.95 -14.62
CA ALA A 15 -23.33 -32.70 -13.48
C ALA A 15 -24.15 -32.01 -12.38
N GLY A 16 -24.67 -32.80 -11.45
CA GLY A 16 -25.26 -32.31 -10.21
C GLY A 16 -24.17 -31.72 -9.32
N SER A 17 -24.20 -30.41 -9.13
CA SER A 17 -23.50 -29.70 -8.05
C SER A 17 -24.14 -30.11 -6.71
N GLY A 18 -23.59 -31.14 -6.06
CA GLY A 18 -24.03 -31.62 -4.75
C GLY A 18 -22.89 -31.67 -3.76
N GLY A 19 -22.67 -30.59 -3.02
CA GLY A 19 -21.84 -30.62 -1.80
C GLY A 19 -22.59 -31.41 -0.73
N GLY A 20 -22.01 -32.50 -0.23
CA GLY A 20 -22.65 -33.36 0.76
C GLY A 20 -22.94 -32.65 2.11
N PRO A 21 -23.90 -33.15 2.91
CA PRO A 21 -24.36 -32.53 4.15
C PRO A 21 -23.26 -32.28 5.20
N GLY A 22 -22.20 -33.09 5.23
CA GLY A 22 -21.05 -32.88 6.12
C GLY A 22 -20.04 -31.79 5.68
N SER A 23 -20.31 -31.04 4.61
CA SER A 23 -19.39 -30.01 4.11
C SER A 23 -19.45 -28.70 4.91
N PHE A 24 -20.63 -28.29 5.38
CA PHE A 24 -20.81 -27.04 6.12
C PHE A 24 -20.27 -27.13 7.56
N ALA A 25 -20.52 -28.23 8.27
CA ALA A 25 -19.97 -28.47 9.60
C ALA A 25 -18.43 -28.43 9.60
N ARG A 26 -17.79 -29.05 8.59
CA ARG A 26 -16.33 -28.99 8.41
C ARG A 26 -15.82 -27.57 8.18
N VAL A 27 -16.57 -26.74 7.45
CA VAL A 27 -16.21 -25.32 7.25
C VAL A 27 -16.30 -24.56 8.57
N GLY A 28 -17.37 -24.74 9.34
CA GLY A 28 -17.54 -24.11 10.66
C GLY A 28 -16.39 -24.45 11.62
N GLN A 29 -16.05 -25.74 11.73
CA GLN A 29 -14.93 -26.22 12.54
C GLN A 29 -13.59 -25.64 12.07
N ALA A 30 -13.35 -25.61 10.76
CA ALA A 30 -12.11 -25.06 10.19
C ALA A 30 -11.98 -23.56 10.48
N VAL A 31 -13.07 -22.80 10.39
CA VAL A 31 -13.11 -21.38 10.75
C VAL A 31 -12.78 -21.20 12.22
N ASN A 32 -13.45 -21.91 13.13
CA ASN A 32 -13.20 -21.74 14.56
C ASN A 32 -11.77 -22.13 14.95
N LEU A 33 -11.23 -23.21 14.38
CA LEU A 33 -9.83 -23.59 14.60
C LEU A 33 -8.84 -22.51 14.11
N ALA A 34 -9.12 -21.87 12.97
CA ALA A 34 -8.30 -20.76 12.49
C ALA A 34 -8.38 -19.54 13.42
N VAL A 35 -9.57 -19.25 13.95
CA VAL A 35 -9.79 -18.17 14.92
C VAL A 35 -9.02 -18.43 16.20
N GLU A 36 -9.04 -19.65 16.76
CA GLU A 36 -8.28 -19.97 17.98
C GLU A 36 -6.78 -19.77 17.81
N ARG A 37 -6.23 -20.20 16.66
CA ARG A 37 -4.81 -19.97 16.34
C ARG A 37 -4.50 -18.48 16.21
N PHE A 38 -5.36 -17.73 15.52
CA PHE A 38 -5.20 -16.28 15.33
C PHE A 38 -5.25 -15.53 16.66
N VAL A 39 -6.23 -15.86 17.51
CA VAL A 39 -6.41 -15.25 18.83
C VAL A 39 -5.23 -15.55 19.75
N THR A 40 -4.69 -16.77 19.73
CA THR A 40 -3.51 -17.13 20.55
C THR A 40 -2.31 -16.22 20.24
N VAL A 41 -2.10 -15.89 18.96
CA VAL A 41 -1.05 -14.93 18.56
C VAL A 41 -1.38 -13.53 19.07
N GLY A 42 -2.63 -13.08 18.94
CA GLY A 42 -3.07 -11.78 19.47
C GLY A 42 -2.91 -11.65 20.98
N GLU A 43 -3.26 -12.69 21.74
CA GLU A 43 -3.09 -12.76 23.20
C GLU A 43 -1.61 -12.72 23.59
N THR A 44 -0.73 -13.43 22.85
CA THR A 44 0.73 -13.35 23.07
C THR A 44 1.26 -11.93 22.84
N ILE A 45 0.81 -11.24 21.78
CA ILE A 45 1.18 -9.84 21.53
C ILE A 45 0.68 -8.94 22.68
N ALA A 46 -0.52 -9.20 23.21
CA ALA A 46 -1.10 -8.45 24.32
C ALA A 46 -0.27 -8.57 25.61
N ASP A 47 0.27 -9.75 25.88
CA ASP A 47 1.12 -10.00 27.04
C ASP A 47 2.41 -9.18 26.98
N ASP A 48 3.02 -9.06 25.81
CA ASP A 48 4.26 -8.30 25.62
C ASP A 48 4.05 -6.77 25.57
N HIS A 49 2.82 -6.30 25.31
CA HIS A 49 2.53 -4.88 25.04
C HIS A 49 1.36 -4.34 25.92
N PRO A 50 1.66 -3.81 27.13
CA PRO A 50 0.65 -3.38 28.09
C PRO A 50 -0.36 -2.35 27.58
N GLU A 51 0.08 -1.47 26.68
CA GLU A 51 -0.72 -0.39 26.09
C GLU A 51 -1.85 -0.83 25.16
N VAL A 52 -1.71 -1.96 24.47
CA VAL A 52 -2.78 -2.53 23.63
C VAL A 52 -3.47 -3.70 24.29
N ARG A 53 -2.94 -4.18 25.43
CA ARG A 53 -3.34 -5.42 26.09
C ARG A 53 -4.85 -5.55 26.27
N GLN A 54 -5.47 -4.54 26.87
CA GLN A 54 -6.92 -4.56 27.16
C GLN A 54 -7.73 -4.68 25.86
N GLY A 55 -7.50 -3.77 24.90
CA GLY A 55 -8.23 -3.76 23.64
C GLY A 55 -7.99 -5.03 22.81
N MET A 56 -6.79 -5.60 22.88
CA MET A 56 -6.41 -6.83 22.18
C MET A 56 -7.14 -8.03 22.75
N TYR A 57 -7.16 -8.21 24.07
CA TYR A 57 -7.93 -9.29 24.71
C TYR A 57 -9.43 -9.19 24.43
N GLU A 58 -9.99 -7.99 24.47
CA GLU A 58 -11.41 -7.78 24.13
C GLU A 58 -11.68 -8.18 22.67
N ALA A 59 -10.83 -7.78 21.72
CA ALA A 59 -10.99 -8.11 20.30
C ALA A 59 -10.85 -9.62 20.06
N CYS A 60 -9.87 -10.24 20.71
CA CYS A 60 -9.65 -11.68 20.71
C CYS A 60 -10.86 -12.46 21.26
N LYS A 61 -11.43 -12.00 22.38
CA LYS A 61 -12.63 -12.60 22.98
C LYS A 61 -13.83 -12.51 22.04
N GLU A 62 -14.05 -11.37 21.41
CA GLU A 62 -15.12 -11.18 20.42
C GLU A 62 -14.93 -12.07 19.19
N ALA A 63 -13.69 -12.20 18.69
CA ALA A 63 -13.36 -13.09 17.58
C ALA A 63 -13.66 -14.55 17.93
N ARG A 64 -13.24 -15.01 19.10
CA ARG A 64 -13.51 -16.37 19.62
C ARG A 64 -15.02 -16.65 19.73
N GLN A 65 -15.78 -15.70 20.27
CA GLN A 65 -17.25 -15.82 20.37
C GLN A 65 -17.91 -15.91 19.00
N ALA A 66 -17.48 -15.10 18.03
CA ALA A 66 -18.01 -15.14 16.67
C ALA A 66 -17.61 -16.42 15.92
N GLY A 67 -16.38 -16.92 16.11
CA GLY A 67 -15.90 -18.19 15.55
C GLY A 67 -16.72 -19.39 16.05
N GLY A 68 -16.93 -19.48 17.36
CA GLY A 68 -17.76 -20.54 17.96
C GLY A 68 -19.23 -20.45 17.54
N ALA A 69 -19.77 -19.24 17.35
CA ALA A 69 -21.13 -19.06 16.82
C ALA A 69 -21.25 -19.59 15.38
N ILE A 70 -20.26 -19.33 14.52
CA ILE A 70 -20.24 -19.85 13.13
C ILE A 70 -20.16 -21.38 13.14
N GLU A 71 -19.28 -21.96 13.95
CA GLU A 71 -19.17 -23.42 14.09
C GLU A 71 -20.50 -24.05 14.49
N HIS A 72 -21.14 -23.52 15.53
CA HIS A 72 -22.43 -24.03 16.01
C HIS A 72 -23.55 -23.91 14.96
N ILE A 73 -23.65 -22.77 14.27
CA ILE A 73 -24.64 -22.58 13.20
C ILE A 73 -24.42 -23.60 12.07
N CYS A 74 -23.16 -23.90 11.74
CA CYS A 74 -22.79 -24.87 10.70
C CYS A 74 -22.98 -26.33 11.13
N GLU A 75 -22.93 -26.64 12.42
CA GLU A 75 -23.10 -28.00 12.98
C GLU A 75 -24.59 -28.39 13.08
N VAL A 76 -25.47 -27.47 13.49
CA VAL A 76 -26.93 -27.70 13.61
C VAL A 76 -27.61 -27.96 12.26
N HIS A 77 -26.93 -27.68 11.14
CA HIS A 77 -27.46 -27.73 9.78
C HIS A 77 -27.47 -29.11 9.10
N GLU A 78 -27.13 -30.19 9.81
CA GLU A 78 -27.28 -31.55 9.28
C GLU A 78 -28.75 -32.01 9.12
N GLU A 79 -29.73 -31.28 9.68
CA GLU A 79 -31.18 -31.59 9.60
C GLU A 79 -31.96 -30.58 8.72
N GLU A 80 -32.11 -30.88 7.41
CA GLU A 80 -33.12 -30.43 6.41
C GLU A 80 -33.71 -28.99 6.39
N VAL A 81 -33.20 -28.02 7.16
CA VAL A 81 -33.67 -26.63 7.16
C VAL A 81 -32.62 -25.72 6.54
N LEU A 82 -33.04 -24.78 5.69
CA LEU A 82 -32.15 -23.78 5.09
C LEU A 82 -31.45 -22.98 6.20
N PRO A 83 -30.12 -22.70 6.11
CA PRO A 83 -29.44 -21.79 7.02
C PRO A 83 -30.24 -20.54 7.20
N ASP A 84 -30.45 -20.15 8.46
CA ASP A 84 -30.78 -18.78 8.80
C ASP A 84 -29.58 -17.94 8.39
N ARG A 85 -29.52 -17.70 7.08
CA ARG A 85 -28.46 -17.05 6.34
C ARG A 85 -28.22 -15.67 6.92
N THR A 86 -29.25 -15.07 7.53
CA THR A 86 -29.16 -13.80 8.24
C THR A 86 -28.29 -13.92 9.50
N THR A 87 -28.48 -14.97 10.29
CA THR A 87 -27.71 -15.24 11.52
C THR A 87 -26.26 -15.63 11.19
N LEU A 88 -26.03 -16.47 10.18
CA LEU A 88 -24.67 -16.79 9.72
C LEU A 88 -23.94 -15.54 9.18
N VAL A 89 -24.60 -14.74 8.34
CA VAL A 89 -24.01 -13.48 7.82
C VAL A 89 -23.69 -12.52 8.95
N ARG A 90 -24.54 -12.43 9.97
CA ARG A 90 -24.29 -11.59 11.15
C ARG A 90 -23.05 -12.08 11.92
N ALA A 91 -22.96 -13.37 12.20
CA ALA A 91 -21.80 -13.95 12.90
C ALA A 91 -20.50 -13.73 12.10
N SER A 92 -20.52 -13.92 10.78
CA SER A 92 -19.37 -13.66 9.91
C SER A 92 -18.96 -12.18 9.88
N ARG A 93 -19.92 -11.24 9.91
CA ARG A 93 -19.62 -9.80 10.00
C ARG A 93 -19.00 -9.45 11.36
N CYS A 94 -19.51 -10.01 12.45
CA CYS A 94 -18.92 -9.85 13.78
C CYS A 94 -17.48 -10.38 13.80
N LEU A 95 -17.24 -11.56 13.22
CA LEU A 95 -15.91 -12.13 13.14
C LEU A 95 -14.95 -11.23 12.34
N LEU A 96 -15.38 -10.74 11.17
CA LEU A 96 -14.57 -9.83 10.35
C LEU A 96 -14.22 -8.56 11.15
N SER A 97 -15.19 -7.95 11.83
CA SER A 97 -14.95 -6.75 12.64
C SER A 97 -13.96 -7.00 13.78
N ALA A 98 -14.08 -8.13 14.49
CA ALA A 98 -13.19 -8.48 15.58
C ALA A 98 -11.76 -8.78 15.09
N ILE A 99 -11.62 -9.54 14.00
CA ILE A 99 -10.32 -9.82 13.36
C ILE A 99 -9.66 -8.52 12.90
N THR A 100 -10.40 -7.63 12.24
CA THR A 100 -9.88 -6.33 11.83
C THR A 100 -9.39 -5.53 13.04
N ARG A 101 -10.12 -5.55 14.17
CA ARG A 101 -9.68 -4.87 15.40
C ARG A 101 -8.37 -5.45 15.95
N VAL A 102 -8.21 -6.77 15.97
CA VAL A 102 -6.93 -7.44 16.35
C VAL A 102 -5.79 -6.99 15.43
N LEU A 103 -6.01 -7.01 14.11
CA LEU A 103 -4.99 -6.62 13.13
C LEU A 103 -4.59 -5.13 13.28
N LEU A 104 -5.54 -4.24 13.52
CA LEU A 104 -5.25 -2.82 13.76
C LEU A 104 -4.45 -2.59 15.04
N LEU A 105 -4.77 -3.32 16.11
CA LEU A 105 -4.01 -3.24 17.36
C LEU A 105 -2.60 -3.81 17.22
N ALA A 106 -2.42 -4.89 16.44
CA ALA A 106 -1.11 -5.42 16.10
C ALA A 106 -0.31 -4.42 15.25
N ASP A 107 -0.95 -3.74 14.28
CA ASP A 107 -0.29 -2.71 13.47
C ASP A 107 0.22 -1.54 14.32
N ILE A 108 -0.56 -1.11 15.32
CA ILE A 108 -0.14 -0.07 16.28
C ILE A 108 1.17 -0.47 16.98
N VAL A 109 1.29 -1.75 17.39
CA VAL A 109 2.52 -2.26 18.02
C VAL A 109 3.70 -2.20 17.06
N VAL A 110 3.55 -2.68 15.82
CA VAL A 110 4.60 -2.65 14.79
C VAL A 110 5.05 -1.23 14.49
N VAL A 111 4.09 -0.31 14.31
CA VAL A 111 4.36 1.12 14.09
C VAL A 111 5.16 1.71 15.25
N LYS A 112 4.81 1.40 16.49
CA LYS A 112 5.55 1.88 17.65
C LYS A 112 6.97 1.31 17.71
N GLN A 113 7.16 0.02 17.46
CA GLN A 113 8.50 -0.58 17.42
C GLN A 113 9.38 0.11 16.37
N LEU A 114 8.83 0.38 15.17
CA LEU A 114 9.52 1.13 14.13
C LEU A 114 9.91 2.54 14.58
N LEU A 115 8.97 3.29 15.18
CA LEU A 115 9.25 4.65 15.66
C LEU A 115 10.30 4.66 16.78
N LEU A 116 10.26 3.68 17.70
CA LEU A 116 11.28 3.51 18.73
C LEU A 116 12.66 3.23 18.13
N ALA A 117 12.75 2.35 17.13
CA ALA A 117 14.02 2.09 16.42
C ALA A 117 14.54 3.35 15.71
N LYS A 118 13.65 4.11 15.04
CA LYS A 118 14.00 5.40 14.43
C LYS A 118 14.52 6.40 15.46
N ASP A 119 13.90 6.44 16.64
CA ASP A 119 14.33 7.36 17.69
C ASP A 119 15.69 6.94 18.26
N LYS A 120 15.95 5.64 18.49
CA LYS A 120 17.30 5.17 18.87
C LYS A 120 18.36 5.65 17.90
N VAL A 121 18.13 5.44 16.59
CA VAL A 121 19.02 5.90 15.51
C VAL A 121 19.19 7.43 15.55
N SER A 122 18.13 8.19 15.81
CA SER A 122 18.22 9.66 15.91
C SER A 122 19.16 10.07 17.06
N HIS A 123 19.00 9.47 18.24
CA HIS A 123 19.83 9.77 19.40
C HIS A 123 21.30 9.36 19.19
N SER A 124 21.55 8.19 18.58
CA SER A 124 22.92 7.76 18.30
C SER A 124 23.58 8.58 17.20
N LEU A 125 22.80 9.09 16.23
CA LEU A 125 23.28 10.05 15.23
C LEU A 125 23.69 11.38 15.87
N ASP A 126 22.89 11.93 16.80
CA ASP A 126 23.25 13.17 17.51
C ASP A 126 24.53 12.98 18.34
N ARG A 127 24.68 11.81 18.98
CA ARG A 127 25.91 11.45 19.67
C ARG A 127 27.10 11.41 18.69
N LEU A 128 26.95 10.80 17.52
CA LEU A 128 28.01 10.75 16.51
C LEU A 128 28.48 12.15 16.06
N GLU A 129 27.56 13.09 15.91
CA GLU A 129 27.86 14.46 15.50
C GLU A 129 28.68 15.23 16.56
N SER A 130 28.43 14.91 17.85
CA SER A 130 29.07 15.57 19.00
C SER A 130 30.49 15.10 19.32
N VAL A 131 30.93 13.97 18.75
CA VAL A 131 32.24 13.40 19.07
C VAL A 131 33.39 14.28 18.56
N ASN A 132 34.41 14.48 19.39
CA ASN A 132 35.57 15.32 19.09
C ASN A 132 36.88 14.54 18.80
N ASN A 133 36.88 13.21 18.87
CA ASN A 133 38.03 12.38 18.57
C ASN A 133 37.67 11.09 17.82
N PHE A 134 38.61 10.58 17.03
CA PHE A 134 38.32 9.47 16.12
C PHE A 134 38.05 8.14 16.83
N THR A 135 38.69 7.88 17.98
CA THR A 135 38.52 6.63 18.73
C THR A 135 37.11 6.50 19.29
N GLU A 136 36.58 7.57 19.90
CA GLU A 136 35.20 7.61 20.36
C GLU A 136 34.21 7.56 19.20
N PHE A 137 34.56 8.16 18.06
CA PHE A 137 33.72 8.15 16.88
C PHE A 137 33.53 6.71 16.39
N VAL A 138 34.60 5.92 16.28
CA VAL A 138 34.52 4.52 15.86
C VAL A 138 33.65 3.69 16.81
N LYS A 139 33.75 3.93 18.13
CA LYS A 139 32.90 3.26 19.12
C LYS A 139 31.43 3.63 18.97
N ALA A 140 31.13 4.93 18.83
CA ALA A 140 29.77 5.41 18.59
C ALA A 140 29.20 4.90 17.26
N PHE A 141 30.04 4.84 16.22
CA PHE A 141 29.66 4.40 14.89
C PHE A 141 29.31 2.91 14.84
N SER A 142 30.03 2.09 15.60
CA SER A 142 29.69 0.67 15.74
C SER A 142 28.32 0.45 16.39
N GLN A 143 27.97 1.25 17.40
CA GLN A 143 26.65 1.17 18.04
C GLN A 143 25.56 1.66 17.09
N PHE A 144 25.76 2.84 16.50
CA PHE A 144 24.87 3.42 15.49
C PHE A 144 24.59 2.44 14.35
N GLY A 145 25.61 1.73 13.85
CA GLY A 145 25.47 0.73 12.81
C GLY A 145 24.54 -0.43 13.18
N GLY A 146 24.58 -0.89 14.43
CA GLY A 146 23.65 -1.93 14.92
C GLY A 146 22.19 -1.45 14.94
N GLU A 147 21.96 -0.23 15.43
CA GLU A 147 20.63 0.38 15.48
C GLU A 147 20.09 0.66 14.05
N MET A 148 20.97 1.02 13.10
CA MET A 148 20.62 1.19 11.69
C MET A 148 20.20 -0.12 11.02
N VAL A 149 20.79 -1.26 11.39
CA VAL A 149 20.39 -2.58 10.88
C VAL A 149 18.98 -2.94 11.36
N GLU A 150 18.68 -2.73 12.65
CA GLU A 150 17.34 -2.90 13.22
C GLU A 150 16.32 -2.04 12.45
N LEU A 151 16.61 -0.76 12.24
CA LEU A 151 15.76 0.15 11.48
C LEU A 151 15.60 -0.27 10.01
N ALA A 152 16.65 -0.76 9.35
CA ALA A 152 16.62 -1.17 7.95
C ALA A 152 15.69 -2.38 7.70
N HIS A 153 15.61 -3.30 8.67
CA HIS A 153 14.66 -4.42 8.65
C HIS A 153 13.22 -3.92 8.84
N LEU A 154 12.97 -3.17 9.92
CA LEU A 154 11.61 -2.68 10.24
C LEU A 154 11.03 -1.79 9.13
N THR A 155 11.85 -0.91 8.55
CA THR A 155 11.44 -0.08 7.41
C THR A 155 11.24 -0.88 6.13
N GLY A 156 11.96 -2.00 5.95
CA GLY A 156 11.78 -2.91 4.83
C GLY A 156 10.48 -3.71 4.92
N ASP A 157 10.18 -4.25 6.09
CA ASP A 157 8.91 -4.95 6.32
C ASP A 157 7.73 -3.99 6.14
N ARG A 158 7.80 -2.80 6.75
CA ARG A 158 6.77 -1.78 6.59
C ARG A 158 6.59 -1.35 5.14
N GLN A 159 7.68 -1.25 4.35
CA GLN A 159 7.59 -0.95 2.91
C GLN A 159 6.74 -1.98 2.17
N ASN A 160 6.91 -3.27 2.47
CA ASN A 160 6.15 -4.35 1.84
C ASN A 160 4.67 -4.36 2.23
N ASP A 161 4.37 -3.92 3.46
CA ASP A 161 2.99 -3.86 3.97
C ASP A 161 2.17 -2.69 3.41
N LEU A 162 2.84 -1.56 3.10
CA LEU A 162 2.20 -0.38 2.52
C LEU A 162 1.46 -0.74 1.23
N LYS A 163 0.20 -0.30 1.12
CA LYS A 163 -0.63 -0.52 -0.07
C LYS A 163 -0.49 0.60 -1.11
N ASP A 164 -0.36 1.84 -0.65
CA ASP A 164 -0.12 3.00 -1.50
C ASP A 164 1.29 2.97 -2.11
N GLU A 165 1.35 2.92 -3.44
CA GLU A 165 2.59 2.88 -4.21
C GLU A 165 3.48 4.09 -3.95
N ARG A 166 2.88 5.27 -3.79
CA ARG A 166 3.63 6.49 -3.51
C ARG A 166 4.33 6.39 -2.17
N ARG A 167 3.63 5.93 -1.14
CA ARG A 167 4.21 5.74 0.20
C ARG A 167 5.29 4.67 0.19
N ARG A 168 5.08 3.60 -0.56
CA ARG A 168 6.10 2.55 -0.76
C ARG A 168 7.36 3.10 -1.40
N ALA A 169 7.22 3.92 -2.45
CA ALA A 169 8.34 4.59 -3.12
C ALA A 169 9.04 5.61 -2.20
N GLN A 170 8.29 6.38 -1.40
CA GLN A 170 8.85 7.31 -0.41
C GLN A 170 9.66 6.57 0.67
N MET A 171 9.14 5.44 1.18
CA MET A 171 9.88 4.58 2.11
C MET A 171 11.17 4.05 1.47
N ALA A 172 11.10 3.55 0.24
CA ALA A 172 12.28 3.06 -0.49
C ALA A 172 13.33 4.16 -0.68
N ALA A 173 12.91 5.37 -1.04
CA ALA A 173 13.81 6.51 -1.19
C ALA A 173 14.48 6.89 0.13
N ALA A 174 13.72 6.93 1.23
CA ALA A 174 14.27 7.21 2.56
C ALA A 174 15.32 6.16 2.97
N ARG A 175 15.00 4.88 2.79
CA ARG A 175 15.94 3.77 3.05
C ARG A 175 17.22 3.90 2.24
N GLN A 176 17.12 4.25 0.95
CA GLN A 176 18.29 4.43 0.08
C GLN A 176 19.18 5.60 0.51
N VAL A 177 18.59 6.70 0.98
CA VAL A 177 19.35 7.83 1.54
C VAL A 177 20.06 7.41 2.82
N LEU A 178 19.37 6.73 3.74
CA LEU A 178 19.96 6.25 4.99
C LEU A 178 21.13 5.29 4.75
N GLU A 179 20.99 4.35 3.81
CA GLU A 179 22.06 3.41 3.45
C GLU A 179 23.29 4.14 2.91
N ARG A 180 23.11 5.02 1.90
CA ARG A 180 24.23 5.77 1.30
C ARG A 180 24.89 6.71 2.28
N SER A 181 24.12 7.43 3.08
CA SER A 181 24.65 8.33 4.10
C SER A 181 25.41 7.57 5.19
N THR A 182 24.96 6.37 5.58
CA THR A 182 25.68 5.52 6.54
C THR A 182 27.07 5.13 6.02
N MET A 183 27.18 4.79 4.73
CA MET A 183 28.49 4.50 4.10
C MET A 183 29.42 5.73 4.07
N MET A 184 28.86 6.95 4.03
CA MET A 184 29.62 8.20 3.95
C MET A 184 30.02 8.78 5.32
N LEU A 185 29.33 8.39 6.40
CA LEU A 185 29.53 8.96 7.74
C LEU A 185 30.97 8.84 8.23
N LEU A 186 31.59 7.66 8.08
CA LEU A 186 32.95 7.43 8.56
C LEU A 186 33.95 8.34 7.83
N THR A 187 33.89 8.37 6.50
CA THR A 187 34.85 9.12 5.68
C THR A 187 34.70 10.62 5.86
N SER A 188 33.47 11.15 5.83
CA SER A 188 33.20 12.57 6.04
C SER A 188 33.61 13.03 7.44
N SER A 189 33.24 12.27 8.48
CA SER A 189 33.56 12.60 9.87
C SER A 189 35.06 12.48 10.16
N LYS A 190 35.74 11.45 9.64
CA LYS A 190 37.20 11.31 9.76
C LYS A 190 37.93 12.50 9.14
N THR A 191 37.49 12.95 7.96
CA THR A 191 38.09 14.09 7.27
C THR A 191 37.91 15.37 8.07
N CYS A 192 36.70 15.62 8.59
CA CYS A 192 36.43 16.77 9.46
C CYS A 192 37.25 16.74 10.75
N LEU A 193 37.43 15.57 11.38
CA LEU A 193 38.25 15.42 12.60
C LEU A 193 39.76 15.60 12.33
N ARG A 194 40.23 15.30 11.13
CA ARG A 194 41.64 15.50 10.72
C ARG A 194 41.94 16.94 10.32
N HIS A 195 40.93 17.67 9.87
CA HIS A 195 41.04 19.05 9.36
C HIS A 195 39.97 19.95 10.00
N PRO A 196 40.06 20.25 11.31
CA PRO A 196 39.02 20.97 12.04
C PRO A 196 38.77 22.40 11.53
N ASP A 197 39.80 23.03 10.96
CA ASP A 197 39.75 24.40 10.42
C ASP A 197 39.30 24.45 8.95
N CYS A 198 39.00 23.31 8.33
CA CYS A 198 38.53 23.25 6.95
C CYS A 198 37.00 23.39 6.89
N PRO A 199 36.45 24.51 6.37
CA PRO A 199 35.00 24.71 6.30
C PRO A 199 34.33 23.68 5.38
N SER A 200 34.94 23.33 4.25
CA SER A 200 34.38 22.35 3.31
C SER A 200 34.31 20.94 3.89
N ALA A 201 35.26 20.54 4.75
CA ALA A 201 35.22 19.24 5.42
C ALA A 201 34.06 19.17 6.44
N ARG A 202 33.81 20.29 7.14
CA ARG A 202 32.70 20.43 8.07
C ARG A 202 31.36 20.42 7.33
N GLU A 203 31.23 21.22 6.28
CA GLU A 203 30.01 21.27 5.45
C GLU A 203 29.68 19.91 4.82
N ASN A 204 30.69 19.18 4.33
CA ASN A 204 30.48 17.83 3.79
C ASN A 204 29.93 16.87 4.84
N ARG A 205 30.52 16.87 6.05
CA ARG A 205 30.05 16.06 7.17
C ARG A 205 28.63 16.46 7.57
N ASP A 206 28.39 17.73 7.84
CA ASP A 206 27.11 18.24 8.32
C ASP A 206 25.98 17.99 7.29
N THR A 207 26.30 18.00 6.00
CA THR A 207 25.38 17.60 4.92
C THR A 207 24.96 16.14 5.06
N VAL A 208 25.87 15.21 5.37
CA VAL A 208 25.53 13.79 5.58
C VAL A 208 24.55 13.64 6.75
N PHE A 209 24.84 14.28 7.89
CA PHE A 209 23.96 14.27 9.07
C PHE A 209 22.57 14.85 8.74
N CYS A 210 22.53 15.98 8.03
CA CYS A 210 21.28 16.62 7.60
C CYS A 210 20.43 15.71 6.70
N GLN A 211 21.05 15.02 5.73
CA GLN A 211 20.34 14.08 4.85
C GLN A 211 19.75 12.90 5.62
N MET A 212 20.46 12.38 6.63
CA MET A 212 19.96 11.30 7.46
C MET A 212 18.76 11.72 8.31
N ARG A 213 18.81 12.91 8.92
CA ARG A 213 17.66 13.48 9.65
C ARG A 213 16.44 13.61 8.76
N ARG A 214 16.60 14.21 7.57
CA ARG A 214 15.51 14.35 6.59
C ARG A 214 14.93 13.00 6.15
N ALA A 215 15.78 11.99 5.97
CA ALA A 215 15.33 10.64 5.63
C ALA A 215 14.55 9.99 6.80
N MET A 216 14.98 10.19 8.05
CA MET A 216 14.24 9.74 9.22
C MET A 216 12.89 10.46 9.39
N ASP A 217 12.83 11.76 9.08
CA ASP A 217 11.58 12.52 9.07
C ASP A 217 10.61 11.98 8.00
N LEU A 218 11.13 11.62 6.82
CA LEU A 218 10.33 10.98 5.77
C LEU A 218 9.83 9.59 6.19
N VAL A 219 10.67 8.78 6.87
CA VAL A 219 10.23 7.50 7.47
C VAL A 219 9.08 7.76 8.46
N HIS A 220 9.22 8.74 9.34
CA HIS A 220 8.19 9.09 10.32
C HIS A 220 6.88 9.49 9.62
N TYR A 221 6.95 10.37 8.62
CA TYR A 221 5.79 10.82 7.83
C TYR A 221 5.07 9.65 7.16
N VAL A 222 5.81 8.77 6.48
CA VAL A 222 5.23 7.62 5.77
C VAL A 222 4.49 6.69 6.74
N VAL A 223 5.05 6.49 7.94
CA VAL A 223 4.53 5.57 8.94
C VAL A 223 3.31 6.13 9.69
N LYS A 224 3.33 7.41 10.07
CA LYS A 224 2.26 8.06 10.87
C LYS A 224 1.07 8.52 10.02
N ASP A 225 1.33 9.24 8.92
CA ASP A 225 0.26 9.83 8.11
C ASP A 225 -0.31 8.85 7.08
N GLY A 226 0.20 7.61 7.06
CA GLY A 226 -0.30 6.51 6.21
C GLY A 226 -1.63 5.92 6.65
N VAL A 227 -2.07 6.19 7.88
CA VAL A 227 -3.18 5.47 8.52
C VAL A 227 -4.46 6.32 8.62
N LEU A 228 -4.39 7.66 8.50
CA LEU A 228 -5.49 8.54 8.90
C LEU A 228 -6.19 9.35 7.79
N SER A 229 -5.88 9.15 6.51
CA SER A 229 -6.51 9.95 5.43
C SER A 229 -7.78 9.37 4.81
N ASN A 230 -8.25 8.18 5.21
CA ASN A 230 -9.41 7.52 4.58
C ASN A 230 -10.59 7.34 5.56
N GLY A 231 -10.83 8.37 6.36
CA GLY A 231 -11.90 8.40 7.38
C GLY A 231 -13.27 8.85 6.88
N ASP A 232 -13.50 9.02 5.58
CA ASP A 232 -14.84 9.31 5.04
C ASP A 232 -15.12 8.44 3.81
N GLY A 233 -16.26 7.75 3.84
CA GLY A 233 -16.73 6.82 2.81
C GLY A 233 -17.14 7.46 1.48
N ALA A 234 -16.37 8.43 1.00
CA ALA A 234 -16.38 8.83 -0.40
C ALA A 234 -15.43 7.91 -1.18
N ALA A 235 -15.75 7.64 -2.45
CA ALA A 235 -14.91 6.92 -3.40
C ALA A 235 -13.41 7.28 -3.24
N PRO A 236 -12.47 6.35 -3.52
CA PRO A 236 -11.04 6.57 -3.26
C PRO A 236 -10.68 7.95 -3.79
N PRO A 237 -10.22 8.88 -2.92
CA PRO A 237 -9.77 10.15 -3.41
C PRO A 237 -8.54 9.82 -4.23
N GLU A 238 -8.68 9.83 -5.56
CA GLU A 238 -7.55 10.08 -6.45
C GLU A 238 -6.90 11.31 -5.85
N THR A 239 -5.78 11.09 -5.15
CA THR A 239 -5.13 12.13 -4.33
C THR A 239 -5.00 13.38 -5.19
N GLU A 240 -5.23 14.58 -4.64
CA GLU A 240 -5.10 15.84 -5.41
C GLU A 240 -3.77 15.95 -6.17
N SER A 241 -2.76 15.20 -5.75
CA SER A 241 -1.48 15.04 -6.43
C SER A 241 -1.51 14.22 -7.72
N ASP A 242 -2.39 13.23 -7.86
CA ASP A 242 -2.56 12.46 -9.11
C ASP A 242 -3.23 13.33 -10.17
N ARG A 243 -4.17 14.21 -9.78
CA ARG A 243 -4.88 15.13 -10.70
C ARG A 243 -3.95 16.05 -11.51
N GLY A 244 -2.68 16.17 -11.13
CA GLY A 244 -1.69 17.00 -11.81
C GLY A 244 -0.71 16.25 -12.72
N THR A 245 -0.76 14.92 -12.82
CA THR A 245 0.18 14.18 -13.69
C THR A 245 -0.41 13.95 -15.08
N ALA A 246 0.44 13.96 -16.11
CA ALA A 246 0.02 13.65 -17.48
C ALA A 246 -0.65 12.27 -17.58
N TYR A 247 -0.12 11.26 -16.87
CA TYR A 247 -0.68 9.91 -16.84
C TYR A 247 -2.10 9.86 -16.26
N ALA A 248 -2.35 10.55 -15.14
CA ALA A 248 -3.67 10.59 -14.54
C ALA A 248 -4.67 11.35 -15.43
N CYS A 249 -4.26 12.46 -16.05
CA CYS A 249 -5.09 13.17 -17.03
C CYS A 249 -5.46 12.25 -18.21
N MET A 250 -4.50 11.48 -18.74
CA MET A 250 -4.75 10.52 -19.83
C MET A 250 -5.71 9.41 -19.38
N ARG A 251 -5.54 8.88 -18.18
CA ARG A 251 -6.46 7.90 -17.59
C ARG A 251 -7.86 8.45 -17.43
N ARG A 252 -8.00 9.69 -16.95
CA ARG A 252 -9.29 10.36 -16.81
C ARG A 252 -9.96 10.52 -18.17
N LEU A 253 -9.23 10.96 -19.19
CA LEU A 253 -9.75 11.07 -20.56
C LEU A 253 -10.26 9.71 -21.08
N MET A 254 -9.51 8.62 -20.87
CA MET A 254 -9.96 7.27 -21.25
C MET A 254 -11.25 6.86 -20.54
N VAL A 255 -11.38 7.16 -19.24
CA VAL A 255 -12.60 6.86 -18.48
C VAL A 255 -13.80 7.65 -19.02
N VAL A 256 -13.63 8.94 -19.30
CA VAL A 256 -14.71 9.78 -19.86
C VAL A 256 -15.12 9.29 -21.26
N LEU A 257 -14.16 8.89 -22.10
CA LEU A 257 -14.43 8.32 -23.42
C LEU A 257 -15.25 7.02 -23.34
N GLU A 258 -14.87 6.09 -22.44
CA GLU A 258 -15.64 4.85 -22.25
C GLU A 258 -17.05 5.11 -21.69
N HIS A 259 -17.21 6.08 -20.80
CA HIS A 259 -18.55 6.46 -20.31
C HIS A 259 -19.42 7.04 -21.44
N THR A 260 -18.85 7.92 -22.26
CA THR A 260 -19.54 8.54 -23.40
C THR A 260 -20.00 7.48 -24.41
N LYS A 261 -19.20 6.43 -24.62
CA LYS A 261 -19.55 5.28 -25.47
C LYS A 261 -20.73 4.47 -24.93
N MET A 262 -20.87 4.35 -23.61
CA MET A 262 -21.91 3.54 -22.96
C MET A 262 -23.21 4.32 -22.73
N ALA A 263 -23.10 5.62 -22.49
CA ALA A 263 -24.21 6.53 -22.28
C ALA A 263 -24.01 7.77 -23.15
N MET A 264 -24.91 7.98 -24.11
CA MET A 264 -24.96 9.19 -24.96
C MET A 264 -25.45 10.38 -24.13
N ASP A 265 -24.69 10.76 -23.11
CA ASP A 265 -25.01 11.87 -22.20
C ASP A 265 -24.61 13.20 -22.86
N PRO A 266 -25.53 14.19 -22.97
CA PRO A 266 -25.22 15.53 -23.46
C PRO A 266 -24.06 16.23 -22.75
N SER A 267 -23.76 15.86 -21.49
CA SER A 267 -22.63 16.40 -20.73
C SER A 267 -21.25 16.07 -21.34
N CYS A 268 -21.19 15.13 -22.30
CA CYS A 268 -19.97 14.76 -23.00
C CYS A 268 -19.35 15.93 -23.79
N GLN A 269 -20.17 16.86 -24.29
CA GLN A 269 -19.72 18.01 -25.09
C GLN A 269 -18.84 18.98 -24.30
N GLU A 270 -18.99 19.05 -22.97
CA GLU A 270 -18.16 19.89 -22.11
C GLU A 270 -17.05 19.07 -21.42
N THR A 271 -17.36 17.84 -21.01
CA THR A 271 -16.44 17.02 -20.21
C THR A 271 -15.27 16.45 -21.01
N LEU A 272 -15.49 16.06 -22.27
CA LEU A 272 -14.42 15.52 -23.12
C LEU A 272 -13.37 16.57 -23.50
N PRO A 273 -13.73 17.77 -24.00
CA PRO A 273 -12.76 18.83 -24.26
C PRO A 273 -11.98 19.23 -23.02
N ALA A 274 -12.65 19.35 -21.87
CA ALA A 274 -11.98 19.70 -20.62
C ALA A 274 -10.97 18.62 -20.16
N ALA A 275 -11.30 17.33 -20.34
CA ALA A 275 -10.38 16.25 -20.05
C ALA A 275 -9.19 16.20 -21.01
N LEU A 276 -9.42 16.51 -22.29
CA LEU A 276 -8.36 16.63 -23.28
C LEU A 276 -7.43 17.81 -22.98
N GLU A 277 -7.98 19.00 -22.71
CA GLU A 277 -7.18 20.18 -22.39
C GLU A 277 -6.26 19.93 -21.21
N ALA A 278 -6.75 19.22 -20.18
CA ALA A 278 -5.93 18.81 -19.05
C ALA A 278 -4.78 17.86 -19.44
N VAL A 279 -4.98 16.96 -20.42
CA VAL A 279 -3.87 16.12 -20.94
C VAL A 279 -2.85 17.00 -21.64
N LEU A 280 -3.30 17.89 -22.51
CA LEU A 280 -2.44 18.75 -23.32
C LEU A 280 -1.60 19.68 -22.46
N GLU A 281 -2.22 20.36 -21.49
CA GLU A 281 -1.55 21.21 -20.51
C GLU A 281 -0.44 20.44 -19.78
N ARG A 282 -0.74 19.21 -19.31
CA ARG A 282 0.27 18.39 -18.62
C ARG A 282 1.35 17.81 -19.53
N THR A 283 1.09 17.69 -20.83
CA THR A 283 2.12 17.28 -21.78
C THR A 283 3.11 18.40 -22.13
N GLN A 284 2.77 19.66 -21.85
CA GLN A 284 3.66 20.81 -22.12
C GLN A 284 4.97 20.72 -21.31
N ASP A 285 4.93 20.19 -20.10
CA ASP A 285 6.12 19.93 -19.28
C ASP A 285 7.19 19.11 -20.05
N PHE A 286 6.75 18.22 -20.95
CA PHE A 286 7.65 17.41 -21.77
C PHE A 286 8.13 18.16 -23.01
N THR A 287 7.27 18.93 -23.67
CA THR A 287 7.67 19.69 -24.87
C THR A 287 8.59 20.85 -24.52
N ASP A 288 8.41 21.48 -23.37
CA ASP A 288 9.17 22.65 -22.94
C ASP A 288 10.48 22.25 -22.24
N SER A 289 10.64 20.99 -21.88
CA SER A 289 11.86 20.47 -21.30
C SER A 289 13.05 20.60 -22.26
N ALA A 290 14.14 21.17 -21.74
CA ALA A 290 15.43 21.26 -22.43
C ALA A 290 16.05 19.88 -22.74
N TYR A 291 15.58 18.83 -22.06
CA TYR A 291 16.08 17.46 -22.23
C TYR A 291 15.28 16.66 -23.27
N THR A 292 14.21 17.22 -23.83
CA THR A 292 13.42 16.56 -24.88
C THR A 292 14.01 16.89 -26.25
N SER A 293 14.38 15.86 -27.01
CA SER A 293 14.92 16.02 -28.37
C SER A 293 13.89 16.67 -29.30
N HIS A 294 14.36 17.28 -30.39
CA HIS A 294 13.47 17.87 -31.39
C HIS A 294 12.47 16.83 -31.94
N GLU A 295 12.97 15.65 -32.31
CA GLU A 295 12.16 14.55 -32.84
C GLU A 295 11.05 14.11 -31.86
N HIS A 296 11.37 13.89 -30.58
CA HIS A 296 10.35 13.52 -29.60
C HIS A 296 9.36 14.66 -29.33
N ARG A 297 9.82 15.91 -29.30
CA ARG A 297 8.94 17.08 -29.15
C ARG A 297 7.94 17.16 -30.30
N GLU A 298 8.41 17.01 -31.54
CA GLU A 298 7.57 17.01 -32.73
C GLU A 298 6.56 15.86 -32.71
N ALA A 299 6.98 14.65 -32.34
CA ALA A 299 6.09 13.49 -32.22
C ALA A 299 4.98 13.68 -31.16
N ILE A 300 5.31 14.30 -30.00
CA ILE A 300 4.32 14.63 -28.96
C ILE A 300 3.31 15.65 -29.47
N LEU A 301 3.77 16.71 -30.14
CA LEU A 301 2.92 17.75 -30.70
C LEU A 301 2.01 17.21 -31.81
N GLU A 302 2.55 16.40 -32.73
CA GLU A 302 1.76 15.77 -33.79
C GLU A 302 0.68 14.84 -33.22
N SER A 303 1.04 14.03 -32.21
CA SER A 303 0.08 13.16 -31.51
C SER A 303 -1.02 13.97 -30.80
N SER A 304 -0.65 15.11 -30.21
CA SER A 304 -1.57 16.02 -29.53
C SER A 304 -2.57 16.66 -30.50
N GLU A 305 -2.09 17.16 -31.64
CA GLU A 305 -2.95 17.73 -32.69
C GLU A 305 -3.86 16.67 -33.31
N ARG A 306 -3.34 15.47 -33.55
CA ARG A 306 -4.16 14.34 -34.00
C ARG A 306 -5.27 14.04 -33.02
N LEU A 307 -4.96 13.97 -31.72
CA LEU A 307 -5.94 13.64 -30.70
C LEU A 307 -7.03 14.72 -30.54
N LYS A 308 -6.67 16.01 -30.69
CA LYS A 308 -7.66 17.10 -30.80
C LYS A 308 -8.60 16.90 -31.99
N SER A 309 -8.03 16.66 -33.17
CA SER A 309 -8.81 16.52 -34.40
C SER A 309 -9.80 15.34 -34.37
N GLU A 310 -9.38 14.20 -33.82
CA GLU A 310 -10.23 13.01 -33.65
C GLU A 310 -11.35 13.27 -32.63
N LEU A 311 -11.06 14.01 -31.55
CA LEU A 311 -12.07 14.36 -30.56
C LEU A 311 -13.10 15.35 -31.12
N ASP A 312 -12.67 16.37 -31.84
CA ASP A 312 -13.56 17.33 -32.51
C ASP A 312 -14.46 16.62 -33.53
N HIS A 313 -13.89 15.67 -34.28
CA HIS A 313 -14.65 14.84 -35.20
C HIS A 313 -15.71 14.01 -34.47
N LEU A 314 -15.34 13.36 -33.36
CA LEU A 314 -16.26 12.60 -32.52
C LEU A 314 -17.39 13.49 -31.98
N LEU A 315 -17.08 14.65 -31.42
CA LEU A 315 -18.08 15.59 -30.89
C LEU A 315 -19.02 16.10 -31.99
N GLY A 316 -18.50 16.34 -33.20
CA GLY A 316 -19.30 16.66 -34.37
C GLY A 316 -20.28 15.55 -34.75
N LEU A 317 -19.87 14.28 -34.67
CA LEU A 317 -20.78 13.16 -34.89
C LEU A 317 -21.88 13.09 -33.82
N TYR A 318 -21.54 13.31 -32.55
CA TYR A 318 -22.51 13.32 -31.45
C TYR A 318 -23.55 14.43 -31.60
N ALA A 319 -23.13 15.64 -32.00
CA ALA A 319 -24.02 16.77 -32.24
C ALA A 319 -25.00 16.54 -33.41
N ASN A 320 -24.72 15.57 -34.29
CA ASN A 320 -25.61 15.19 -35.40
C ASN A 320 -26.56 14.03 -35.06
N ILE A 321 -26.33 13.33 -33.94
CA ILE A 321 -27.09 12.15 -33.50
C ILE A 321 -28.11 12.50 -32.39
N VAL A 322 -27.77 13.46 -31.52
CA VAL A 322 -28.65 14.03 -30.48
C VAL A 322 -29.48 15.16 -31.06
#